data_AF-F7X6K3-F1
#
_entry.id   AF-F7X6K3-F1
#
_cell.length_a   1.000
_cell.length_b   1.000
_cell.length_c   1.000
_cell.angle_alpha   90.00
_cell.angle_beta   90.00
_cell.angle_gamma   90.00
#
_symmetry.space_group_name_H-M   'P 1'
#
loop_
_entity.id
_entity.type
_entity.pdbx_description
1 polymer ?
#
loop_
_entity_poly.entity_id
_entity_poly.type
_entity_poly.pdbx_seq_one_letter_code
_entity_poly.pdbx_strand_id
1 'polypeptide(L)'
;MSRFAACFEDLPDPRGRNARHPLTSILFIAVAAIVCGAESCTDMADFGVAKKKWLKTIVPLPYGIPSHDTFSTVFRHLDPDAFDAAFAVSRRALRRVSKGW
;
A
#
# COMPACT_ATOMS: atom_id res chain seq x y z
N MET A 1 -7.21 9.28 -4.45
CA MET A 1 -6.80 7.86 -4.35
C MET A 1 -7.02 7.02 -5.61
N SER A 2 -7.93 7.38 -6.51
CA SER A 2 -8.32 6.54 -7.65
C SER A 2 -7.15 5.99 -8.49
N ARG A 3 -6.15 6.82 -8.82
CA ARG A 3 -4.99 6.37 -9.62
C ARG A 3 -4.09 5.37 -8.89
N PHE A 4 -3.89 5.53 -7.59
CA PHE A 4 -3.08 4.58 -6.80
C PHE A 4 -3.79 3.24 -6.72
N ALA A 5 -5.09 3.24 -6.36
CA ALA A 5 -5.88 2.02 -6.29
C ALA A 5 -5.95 1.29 -7.64
N ALA A 6 -6.11 2.02 -8.74
CA ALA A 6 -6.15 1.45 -10.10
C ALA A 6 -4.84 0.73 -10.50
N CYS A 7 -3.70 1.08 -9.92
CA CYS A 7 -2.45 0.39 -10.20
C CYS A 7 -2.40 -1.02 -9.59
N PHE A 8 -3.24 -1.29 -8.58
CA PHE A 8 -3.26 -2.55 -7.83
C PHE A 8 -4.63 -3.24 -7.92
N GLU A 9 -5.47 -2.87 -8.89
CA GLU A 9 -6.81 -3.43 -9.06
C GLU A 9 -6.76 -4.91 -9.44
N ASP A 10 -5.81 -5.28 -10.32
CA ASP A 10 -5.58 -6.65 -10.76
C ASP A 10 -4.65 -7.44 -9.82
N LEU A 11 -4.17 -6.82 -8.73
CA LEU A 11 -3.27 -7.50 -7.80
C LEU A 11 -4.09 -8.43 -6.89
N PRO A 12 -3.88 -9.77 -6.97
CA PRO A 12 -4.62 -10.69 -6.12
C PRO A 12 -4.33 -10.42 -4.65
N ASP A 13 -5.38 -10.37 -3.81
CA ASP A 13 -5.19 -10.24 -2.37
C ASP A 13 -4.75 -11.60 -1.79
N PRO A 14 -3.52 -11.71 -1.28
CA PRO A 14 -3.01 -13.00 -0.82
C PRO A 14 -3.56 -13.39 0.56
N ARG A 15 -4.39 -12.55 1.18
CA ARG A 15 -4.97 -12.80 2.50
C ARG A 15 -6.28 -13.60 2.42
N GLY A 16 -6.63 -14.23 3.53
CA GLY A 16 -7.88 -14.96 3.66
C GLY A 16 -9.13 -14.06 3.72
N ARG A 17 -10.31 -14.71 3.73
CA ARG A 17 -11.64 -14.05 3.82
C ARG A 17 -11.85 -13.18 5.07
N ASN A 18 -10.98 -13.28 6.06
CA ASN A 18 -10.98 -12.47 7.27
C ASN A 18 -10.22 -11.13 7.14
N ALA A 19 -9.79 -10.76 5.93
CA ALA A 19 -9.14 -9.49 5.67
C ALA A 19 -10.04 -8.30 6.05
N ARG A 20 -9.58 -7.51 7.04
CA ARG A 20 -10.33 -6.35 7.56
C ARG A 20 -10.00 -5.06 6.82
N HIS A 21 -8.76 -4.89 6.39
CA HIS A 21 -8.28 -3.68 5.73
C HIS A 21 -8.22 -3.89 4.22
N PRO A 22 -8.69 -2.95 3.38
CA PRO A 22 -8.46 -3.01 1.94
C PRO A 22 -6.98 -3.16 1.62
N LEU A 23 -6.64 -4.03 0.67
CA LEU A 23 -5.24 -4.29 0.29
C LEU A 23 -4.54 -3.00 -0.13
N THR A 24 -5.23 -2.19 -0.94
CA THR A 24 -4.73 -0.89 -1.40
C THR A 24 -4.44 0.09 -0.26
N SER A 25 -5.22 0.07 0.83
CA SER A 25 -4.94 0.88 2.02
C SER A 25 -3.64 0.44 2.71
N ILE A 26 -3.41 -0.87 2.82
CA ILE A 26 -2.16 -1.41 3.40
C ILE A 26 -0.97 -1.02 2.54
N LEU A 27 -1.04 -1.27 1.23
CA LEU A 27 0.04 -0.95 0.30
C LEU A 27 0.35 0.54 0.29
N PHE A 28 -0.67 1.40 0.34
CA PHE A 28 -0.47 2.85 0.42
C PHE A 28 0.28 3.26 1.70
N ILE A 29 -0.13 2.73 2.86
CA ILE A 29 0.52 3.04 4.14
C ILE A 29 1.96 2.57 4.13
N ALA A 30 2.22 1.36 3.61
CA ALA A 30 3.57 0.82 3.52
C ALA A 30 4.47 1.69 2.64
N VAL A 31 4.02 2.09 1.44
CA VAL A 31 4.77 2.98 0.55
C VAL A 31 5.03 4.33 1.22
N ALA A 32 4.01 4.94 1.85
CA ALA A 32 4.16 6.21 2.55
C ALA A 32 5.18 6.11 3.71
N ALA A 33 5.14 5.02 4.47
CA ALA A 33 6.07 4.76 5.56
C ALA A 33 7.51 4.59 5.05
N ILE A 34 7.72 3.79 3.99
CA ILE A 34 9.04 3.55 3.38
C ILE A 34 9.64 4.86 2.86
N VAL A 35 8.85 5.70 2.20
CA VAL A 35 9.30 7.03 1.73
C VAL A 35 9.73 7.92 2.91
N CYS A 36 9.16 7.71 4.10
CA CYS A 36 9.54 8.37 5.34
C CYS A 36 10.63 7.63 6.14
N GLY A 37 11.27 6.60 5.57
CA GLY A 37 12.39 5.89 6.19
C GLY A 37 12.01 4.69 7.06
N ALA A 38 10.79 4.16 6.96
CA ALA A 38 10.43 2.91 7.63
C ALA A 38 11.16 1.71 7.00
N GLU A 39 11.74 0.83 7.82
CA GLU A 39 12.49 -0.34 7.37
C GLU A 39 11.81 -1.66 7.73
N SER A 40 10.83 -1.63 8.63
CA SER A 40 10.13 -2.82 9.12
C SER A 40 8.61 -2.69 9.10
N CYS A 41 7.91 -3.83 9.19
CA CYS A 41 6.46 -3.86 9.36
C CYS A 41 5.99 -3.18 10.66
N THR A 42 6.84 -3.17 11.69
CA THR A 42 6.60 -2.45 12.94
C THR A 42 6.62 -0.95 12.68
N ASP A 43 7.65 -0.45 11.98
CA ASP A 43 7.75 0.96 11.63
C ASP A 43 6.56 1.42 10.77
N MET A 44 6.06 0.57 9.87
CA MET A 44 4.86 0.87 9.08
C MET A 44 3.61 1.02 9.94
N ALA A 45 3.45 0.15 10.94
CA ALA A 45 2.35 0.24 11.89
C ALA A 45 2.46 1.51 12.75
N ASP A 46 3.67 1.81 13.25
CA ASP A 46 3.95 3.01 14.05
C ASP A 46 3.72 4.29 13.26
N PHE A 47 4.18 4.34 12.00
CA PHE A 47 3.87 5.42 11.06
C PHE A 47 2.36 5.56 10.87
N GLY A 48 1.66 4.44 10.67
CA GLY A 48 0.21 4.41 10.53
C GLY A 48 -0.51 5.03 11.72
N VAL A 49 -0.09 4.69 12.94
CA VAL A 49 -0.62 5.26 14.18
C VAL A 49 -0.30 6.75 14.27
N ALA A 50 0.95 7.15 14.06
CA ALA A 50 1.42 8.53 14.13
C ALA A 50 0.70 9.45 13.12
N LYS A 51 0.39 8.94 11.92
CA LYS A 51 -0.24 9.70 10.84
C LYS A 51 -1.71 9.35 10.62
N LYS A 52 -2.35 8.64 11.54
CA LYS A 52 -3.73 8.11 11.40
C LYS A 52 -4.76 9.15 10.95
N LYS A 53 -4.73 10.36 11.52
CA LYS A 53 -5.67 11.44 11.16
C LYS A 53 -5.51 11.84 9.69
N TRP A 54 -4.27 12.01 9.23
CA TRP A 54 -3.95 12.33 7.84
C TRP A 54 -4.30 11.17 6.90
N LEU A 55 -3.92 9.94 7.25
CA LEU A 55 -4.20 8.75 6.44
C LEU A 55 -5.70 8.54 6.19
N LYS A 56 -6.56 8.82 7.17
CA LYS A 56 -8.02 8.75 7.01
C LYS A 56 -8.58 9.71 5.96
N THR A 57 -7.89 10.80 5.65
CA THR A 57 -8.29 11.72 4.57
C THR A 57 -7.98 11.17 3.18
N ILE A 58 -7.14 10.13 3.13
CA ILE A 58 -6.58 9.59 1.91
C ILE A 58 -7.16 8.21 1.63
N VAL A 59 -6.97 7.26 2.54
CA VAL A 59 -7.36 5.85 2.37
C VAL A 59 -8.47 5.42 3.34
N PRO A 60 -9.35 4.49 2.93
CA PRO A 60 -10.36 3.94 3.83
C PRO A 60 -9.70 3.08 4.92
N LEU A 61 -10.11 3.33 6.17
CA LEU A 61 -9.62 2.63 7.36
C LEU A 61 -10.79 2.19 8.26
N PRO A 62 -11.67 1.29 7.77
CA PRO A 62 -12.89 0.89 8.48
C PRO A 62 -12.61 0.27 9.87
N TYR A 63 -11.47 -0.43 10.00
CA TYR A 63 -11.03 -1.06 11.26
C TYR A 63 -9.77 -0.40 11.84
N GLY A 64 -9.48 0.85 11.46
CA GLY A 64 -8.28 1.56 11.93
C GLY A 64 -7.01 1.18 11.18
N ILE A 65 -5.86 1.34 11.85
CA ILE A 65 -4.53 1.13 11.28
C ILE A 65 -4.19 -0.36 11.31
N PRO A 66 -3.69 -0.94 10.20
CA PRO A 66 -3.22 -2.32 10.19
C PRO A 66 -2.09 -2.54 11.20
N SER A 67 -2.06 -3.70 11.85
CA SER A 67 -0.96 -4.09 12.73
C SER A 67 0.28 -4.51 11.91
N HIS A 68 1.44 -4.57 12.57
CA HIS A 68 2.66 -5.10 11.96
C HIS A 68 2.47 -6.53 11.42
N ASP A 69 1.71 -7.39 12.11
CA ASP A 69 1.34 -8.73 11.62
C ASP A 69 0.53 -8.69 10.32
N THR A 70 -0.33 -7.68 10.18
CA THR A 70 -1.12 -7.51 8.96
C THR A 70 -0.21 -7.15 7.79
N PHE A 71 0.76 -6.25 7.98
CA PHE A 71 1.77 -5.94 6.96
C PHE A 71 2.63 -7.17 6.64
N SER A 72 3.15 -7.85 7.66
CA SER A 72 3.96 -9.06 7.52
C SER A 72 3.23 -10.15 6.73
N THR A 73 1.95 -10.38 7.05
CA THR A 73 1.11 -11.35 6.33
C THR A 73 0.95 -11.00 4.86
N VAL A 74 0.71 -9.72 4.54
CA VAL A 74 0.62 -9.28 3.14
C VAL A 74 1.94 -9.53 2.44
N PHE A 75 3.05 -8.97 2.92
CA PHE A 75 4.33 -9.04 2.22
C PHE A 75 4.92 -10.45 2.14
N ARG A 76 4.59 -11.34 3.08
CA ARG A 76 5.04 -12.73 3.04
C ARG A 76 4.36 -13.57 1.96
N HIS A 77 3.12 -13.22 1.59
CA HIS A 77 2.35 -13.99 0.62
C HIS A 77 2.08 -13.22 -0.68
N LEU A 78 2.53 -11.98 -0.76
CA LEU A 78 2.39 -11.17 -1.96
C LEU A 78 3.18 -11.82 -3.09
N ASP A 79 2.52 -12.07 -4.21
CA ASP A 79 3.19 -12.53 -5.41
C ASP A 79 4.08 -11.40 -5.95
N PRO A 80 5.41 -11.58 -5.96
CA PRO A 80 6.34 -10.54 -6.38
C PRO A 80 6.18 -10.19 -7.86
N ASP A 81 5.87 -11.15 -8.74
CA ASP A 81 5.71 -10.91 -10.17
C ASP A 81 4.42 -10.14 -10.45
N ALA A 82 3.33 -10.51 -9.77
CA ALA A 82 2.06 -9.79 -9.86
C ALA A 82 2.19 -8.35 -9.31
N PHE A 83 2.93 -8.17 -8.21
CA PHE A 83 3.21 -6.87 -7.64
C PHE A 83 4.05 -5.99 -8.59
N ASP A 84 5.11 -6.54 -9.18
CA ASP A 84 5.95 -5.81 -10.13
C ASP A 84 5.20 -5.41 -11.40
N ALA A 85 4.29 -6.26 -11.89
CA ALA A 85 3.41 -5.95 -13.01
C ALA A 85 2.46 -4.79 -12.68
N ALA A 86 1.80 -4.85 -11.52
CA ALA A 86 0.95 -3.78 -10.99
C ALA A 86 1.74 -2.45 -10.84
N PHE A 87 2.96 -2.52 -10.32
CA PHE A 87 3.83 -1.36 -10.16
C PHE A 87 4.37 -0.81 -11.50
N ALA A 88 4.55 -1.65 -12.52
CA ALA A 88 4.97 -1.24 -13.85
C ALA A 88 3.94 -0.35 -14.57
N VAL A 89 2.65 -0.53 -14.29
CA VAL A 89 1.58 0.36 -14.78
C VAL A 89 1.80 1.79 -14.26
N SER A 90 2.17 1.94 -12.98
CA SER A 90 2.56 3.22 -12.39
C SER A 90 3.77 3.86 -13.07
N ARG A 91 4.80 3.06 -13.43
CA ARG A 91 6.01 3.55 -14.14
C ARG A 91 5.69 4.16 -15.51
N ARG A 92 4.74 3.59 -16.25
CA ARG A 92 4.26 4.17 -17.53
C ARG A 92 3.52 5.49 -17.32
N ALA A 93 2.78 5.64 -16.24
CA ALA A 93 2.12 6.90 -15.89
C ALA A 93 3.14 8.00 -15.54
N LEU A 94 4.21 7.68 -14.79
CA LEU A 94 5.30 8.60 -14.46
C LEU A 94 6.13 9.03 -15.68
N ARG A 95 6.40 8.11 -16.62
CA ARG A 95 7.15 8.41 -17.86
C ARG A 95 6.48 9.44 -18.78
N ARG A 96 5.16 9.65 -18.67
CA ARG A 96 4.46 10.71 -19.42
C ARG A 96 4.66 12.11 -18.83
N VAL A 97 5.06 12.22 -17.57
CA VAL A 97 5.34 13.50 -16.91
C VAL A 97 6.76 13.99 -17.22
N SER A 98 7.73 13.10 -17.42
CA SER A 98 9.13 13.49 -17.67
C SER A 98 9.46 13.91 -19.10
N LYS A 99 8.51 13.81 -20.05
CA LYS A 99 8.69 14.26 -21.45
C LYS A 99 8.15 15.67 -21.72
N GLY A 100 7.74 16.39 -20.67
CA GLY A 100 7.19 17.74 -20.76
C GLY A 100 8.06 18.81 -20.11
N TRP A 101 9.35 18.54 -19.91
CA TRP A 101 10.39 19.52 -19.53
C TRP A 101 11.48 19.51 -20.59
#